data_AF-A0A670XZW5-F1
#
_entry.id   AF-A0A670XZW5-F1
#
_cell.length_a   1.000
_cell.length_b   1.000
_cell.length_c   1.000
_cell.angle_alpha   90.00
_cell.angle_beta   90.00
_cell.angle_gamma   90.00
#
_symmetry.space_group_name_H-M   'P 1'
#
loop_
_entity.id
_entity.type
_entity.pdbx_description
1 polymer ?
#
loop_
_entity_poly.entity_id
_entity_poly.type
_entity_poly.pdbx_seq_one_letter_code
_entity_poly.pdbx_strand_id
1 'polypeptide(L)'
;MMNIQSEIARFEDTLQEYVVFKDFLYQLSPKEWREERERRRMKEKANKFNSDNKEEKSVQSKGSGKDIQESQDKGRRRIASTTKHSSFDITNVEPSTSRTPSQILSRKESFKLSRVSSRQTVKSQQSRKPSVQIAPSEEKISSELSDEDDDEVPELYFTDPHQLLQLFTELEEQNLSLIQNSQETEETLDELRHTLESTRNKMDREIEQLKMLAITLQANIVKEEETAADLELKARVFSFGEYKADVQDKMLVSLHRKVLEVYRRCIGENEANLGTLQMLTVIEHQLDDLLECLERVPPGKIEQAEKAKEKERRMRMREEKIRQQRQLQEERLQRALARAQADVKKKTGRRLIFRSEPPAFKEKEDEDQGLIDKEKEELLYYFT
;
A
#
# COMPACT_ATOMS: atom_id res chain seq x y z
N MET A 1 94.00 1.31 -43.70
CA MET A 1 92.66 1.57 -44.26
C MET A 1 91.54 1.05 -43.36
N MET A 2 91.65 -0.12 -42.71
CA MET A 2 90.59 -0.63 -41.81
C MET A 2 90.27 0.27 -40.59
N ASN A 3 91.25 0.93 -39.97
CA ASN A 3 90.98 1.83 -38.82
C ASN A 3 90.13 3.05 -39.20
N ILE A 4 90.35 3.62 -40.38
CA ILE A 4 89.63 4.83 -40.83
C ILE A 4 88.19 4.46 -41.17
N GLN A 5 87.94 3.28 -41.76
CA GLN A 5 86.59 2.81 -42.03
C GLN A 5 85.80 2.51 -40.75
N SER A 6 86.44 1.91 -39.74
CA SER A 6 85.82 1.71 -38.43
C SER A 6 85.53 3.03 -37.70
N GLU A 7 86.37 4.04 -37.90
CA GLU A 7 86.20 5.37 -37.31
C GLU A 7 85.08 6.16 -38.01
N ILE A 8 84.99 6.05 -39.34
CA ILE A 8 83.86 6.57 -40.13
C ILE A 8 82.55 5.93 -39.66
N ALA A 9 82.50 4.61 -39.54
CA ALA A 9 81.28 3.92 -39.07
C ALA A 9 80.87 4.39 -37.66
N ARG A 10 81.82 4.60 -36.74
CA ARG A 10 81.52 5.18 -35.41
C ARG A 10 80.97 6.59 -35.48
N PHE A 11 81.51 7.42 -36.38
CA PHE A 11 81.00 8.77 -36.58
C PHE A 11 79.63 8.78 -37.25
N GLU A 12 79.35 7.84 -38.15
CA GLU A 12 78.02 7.63 -38.74
C GLU A 12 77.00 7.22 -37.67
N ASP A 13 77.34 6.27 -36.80
CA ASP A 13 76.48 5.87 -35.67
C ASP A 13 76.22 7.05 -34.72
N THR A 14 77.27 7.80 -34.38
CA THR A 14 77.17 8.99 -33.53
C THR A 14 76.31 10.08 -34.17
N LEU A 15 76.42 10.27 -35.49
CA LEU A 15 75.60 11.22 -36.25
C LEU A 15 74.13 10.81 -36.22
N GLN A 16 73.82 9.51 -36.36
CA GLN A 16 72.46 9.00 -36.24
C GLN A 16 71.86 9.29 -34.86
N GLU A 17 72.62 9.08 -33.78
CA GLU A 17 72.17 9.43 -32.42
C GLU A 17 71.84 10.93 -32.30
N TYR A 18 72.69 11.82 -32.82
CA TYR A 18 72.43 13.25 -32.79
C TYR A 18 71.23 13.68 -33.65
N VAL A 19 70.98 13.01 -34.78
CA VAL A 19 69.77 13.22 -35.59
C VAL A 19 68.53 12.84 -34.78
N VAL A 20 68.55 11.69 -34.09
CA VAL A 20 67.44 11.27 -33.22
C VAL A 20 67.20 12.26 -32.09
N PHE A 21 68.25 12.77 -31.43
CA PHE A 21 68.11 13.78 -30.38
C PHE A 21 67.60 15.11 -30.90
N LYS A 22 68.06 15.56 -32.08
CA LYS A 22 67.57 16.78 -32.73
C LYS A 22 66.08 16.68 -33.01
N ASP A 23 65.62 15.54 -33.54
CA ASP A 23 64.21 15.31 -33.84
C ASP A 23 63.35 15.24 -32.57
N PHE A 24 63.87 14.61 -31.51
CA PHE A 24 63.22 14.58 -30.20
C PHE A 24 63.05 15.98 -29.58
N LEU A 25 64.11 16.80 -29.59
CA LEU A 25 64.06 18.19 -29.12
C LEU A 25 63.12 19.04 -29.98
N TYR A 26 63.06 18.79 -31.29
CA TYR A 26 62.09 19.43 -32.16
C TYR A 26 60.65 19.07 -31.76
N GLN A 27 60.36 17.79 -31.47
CA GLN A 27 59.04 17.32 -31.04
C GLN A 27 58.62 17.88 -29.67
N LEU A 28 59.56 18.11 -28.76
CA LEU A 28 59.29 18.73 -27.45
C LEU A 28 59.21 20.25 -27.49
N SER A 29 59.71 20.88 -28.55
CA SER A 29 59.61 22.33 -28.72
C SER A 29 58.13 22.76 -28.79
N PRO A 30 57.74 23.92 -28.23
CA PRO A 30 56.37 24.39 -28.29
C PRO A 30 55.85 24.48 -29.73
N LYS A 31 54.58 24.12 -29.92
CA LYS A 31 53.93 24.10 -31.24
C LYS A 31 53.97 25.48 -31.92
N GLU A 32 53.77 26.54 -31.14
CA GLU A 32 53.83 27.92 -31.61
C GLU A 32 55.22 28.30 -32.15
N TRP A 33 56.29 27.83 -31.49
CA TRP A 33 57.66 28.08 -31.93
C TRP A 33 58.00 27.33 -33.22
N ARG A 34 57.56 26.07 -33.34
CA ARG A 34 57.73 25.28 -34.58
C ARG A 34 57.01 25.92 -35.76
N GLU A 35 55.76 26.35 -35.57
CA GLU A 35 54.95 26.98 -36.62
C GLU A 35 55.55 28.32 -37.08
N GLU A 36 56.09 29.12 -36.16
CA GLU A 36 56.79 30.36 -36.52
C GLU A 36 58.05 30.08 -37.33
N ARG A 37 58.83 29.07 -36.93
CA ARG A 37 60.05 28.67 -37.64
C ARG A 37 59.74 28.17 -39.05
N GLU A 38 58.74 27.32 -39.20
CA GLU A 38 58.29 26.84 -40.52
C GLU A 38 57.78 27.99 -41.39
N ARG A 39 57.07 28.96 -40.79
CA ARG A 39 56.62 30.17 -41.49
C ARG A 39 57.80 31.04 -41.93
N ARG A 40 58.84 31.20 -41.10
CA ARG A 40 60.06 31.93 -41.45
C ARG A 40 60.78 31.25 -42.61
N ARG A 41 60.95 29.92 -42.55
CA ARG A 41 61.53 29.11 -43.62
C ARG A 41 60.73 29.18 -44.92
N MET A 42 59.39 29.16 -44.86
CA MET A 42 58.53 29.31 -46.04
C MET A 42 58.64 30.72 -46.65
N LYS A 43 58.76 31.76 -45.83
CA LYS A 43 59.00 33.14 -46.28
C LYS A 43 60.39 33.30 -46.92
N GLU A 44 61.42 32.70 -46.33
CA GLU A 44 62.78 32.68 -46.87
C GLU A 44 62.85 31.93 -48.20
N LYS A 45 62.21 30.76 -48.31
CA LYS A 45 62.07 30.02 -49.58
C LYS A 45 61.30 30.81 -50.63
N ALA A 46 60.21 31.50 -50.26
CA ALA A 46 59.46 32.36 -51.17
C ALA A 46 60.27 33.58 -51.63
N ASN A 47 61.09 34.16 -50.74
CA ASN A 47 61.99 35.26 -51.09
C ASN A 47 63.14 34.79 -52.00
N LYS A 48 63.71 33.59 -51.77
CA LYS A 48 64.75 32.98 -52.63
C LYS A 48 64.17 32.66 -54.02
N PHE A 49 62.99 32.04 -54.08
CA PHE A 49 62.26 31.80 -55.33
C PHE A 49 61.90 33.08 -56.11
N ASN A 50 61.59 34.17 -55.41
CA ASN A 50 61.36 35.48 -56.03
C ASN A 50 62.66 36.15 -56.50
N SER A 51 63.80 35.84 -55.89
CA SER A 51 65.13 36.31 -56.32
C SER A 51 65.58 35.57 -57.57
N ASP A 52 65.46 34.24 -57.60
CA ASP A 52 65.86 33.39 -58.73
C ASP A 52 65.00 33.67 -59.99
N ASN A 53 63.69 33.88 -59.82
CA ASN A 53 62.79 34.29 -60.92
C ASN A 53 63.08 35.71 -61.46
N LYS A 54 63.77 36.55 -60.70
CA LYS A 54 64.15 37.91 -61.13
C LYS A 54 65.43 37.89 -61.98
N GLU A 55 66.26 36.86 -61.83
CA GLU A 55 67.44 36.63 -62.66
C GLU A 55 67.10 35.93 -64.00
N GLU A 56 66.09 35.06 -64.06
CA GLU A 56 65.69 34.38 -65.30
C GLU A 56 64.89 35.24 -66.30
N LYS A 57 64.30 36.37 -65.87
CA LYS A 57 63.52 37.28 -66.76
C LYS A 57 64.34 38.37 -67.46
N SER A 58 65.66 38.26 -67.49
CA SER A 58 66.60 39.23 -68.10
C SER A 58 67.03 38.90 -69.54
N VAL A 59 66.73 37.71 -70.08
CA VAL A 59 67.33 37.26 -71.35
C VAL A 59 66.29 36.78 -72.37
N GLN A 60 65.61 37.71 -73.06
CA GLN A 60 65.26 37.69 -74.50
C GLN A 60 64.04 38.58 -74.84
N SER A 61 64.28 39.80 -75.33
CA SER A 61 64.05 40.17 -76.73
C SER A 61 64.50 41.62 -77.01
N LYS A 62 65.24 41.82 -78.10
CA LYS A 62 65.80 43.08 -78.60
C LYS A 62 65.14 43.44 -79.95
N GLY A 63 65.02 44.74 -80.23
CA GLY A 63 64.96 45.33 -81.59
C GLY A 63 63.72 46.18 -81.85
N SER A 64 63.78 47.51 -81.63
CA SER A 64 64.04 48.59 -82.63
C SER A 64 62.80 48.96 -83.47
N GLY A 65 62.36 50.22 -83.62
CA GLY A 65 62.81 51.51 -83.14
C GLY A 65 61.91 52.64 -83.67
N LYS A 66 62.24 53.88 -83.26
CA LYS A 66 61.93 55.19 -83.87
C LYS A 66 60.47 55.69 -83.94
N ASP A 67 60.17 56.75 -83.20
CA ASP A 67 60.18 58.17 -83.63
C ASP A 67 59.05 59.03 -83.01
N ILE A 68 59.45 60.26 -82.60
CA ILE A 68 58.71 61.55 -82.65
C ILE A 68 57.56 61.85 -81.64
N GLN A 69 57.92 62.65 -80.64
CA GLN A 69 57.49 64.05 -80.36
C GLN A 69 56.02 64.44 -80.04
N GLU A 70 55.93 65.29 -78.99
CA GLU A 70 54.90 66.30 -78.63
C GLU A 70 53.47 65.83 -78.31
N SER A 71 52.95 66.00 -77.09
CA SER A 71 52.67 67.22 -76.30
C SER A 71 51.21 67.67 -76.43
N GLN A 72 50.72 68.18 -75.30
CA GLN A 72 49.49 68.94 -75.08
C GLN A 72 48.21 68.14 -74.91
N ASP A 73 47.24 68.54 -74.08
CA ASP A 73 47.09 69.53 -72.99
C ASP A 73 45.60 69.38 -72.55
N LYS A 74 45.28 69.86 -71.34
CA LYS A 74 43.93 70.16 -70.80
C LYS A 74 43.05 68.93 -70.50
N GLY A 75 42.40 68.80 -69.34
CA GLY A 75 42.14 69.72 -68.27
C GLY A 75 40.76 69.40 -67.67
N ARG A 76 40.65 69.62 -66.35
CA ARG A 76 39.42 69.91 -65.57
C ARG A 76 38.43 68.79 -65.18
N ARG A 77 38.32 68.71 -63.84
CA ARG A 77 37.13 68.79 -62.96
C ARG A 77 36.58 67.49 -62.34
N ARG A 78 36.65 67.54 -61.00
CA ARG A 78 35.63 67.23 -59.97
C ARG A 78 35.11 65.81 -59.87
N ILE A 79 35.28 65.19 -58.70
CA ILE A 79 34.25 64.50 -57.89
C ILE A 79 34.76 64.57 -56.42
N ALA A 80 34.05 65.11 -55.42
CA ALA A 80 33.09 64.44 -54.51
C ALA A 80 33.53 63.01 -54.11
N SER A 81 33.43 62.48 -52.89
CA SER A 81 32.63 62.81 -51.71
C SER A 81 33.03 61.86 -50.55
N THR A 82 32.99 62.39 -49.33
CA THR A 82 32.47 61.77 -48.08
C THR A 82 33.13 60.53 -47.46
N THR A 83 33.93 60.83 -46.44
CA THR A 83 33.91 60.29 -45.07
C THR A 83 32.54 59.82 -44.56
N LYS A 84 32.51 58.79 -43.69
CA LYS A 84 31.69 58.75 -42.46
C LYS A 84 32.21 57.68 -41.49
N HIS A 85 32.69 58.15 -40.34
CA HIS A 85 32.71 57.45 -39.05
C HIS A 85 31.49 57.91 -38.23
N SER A 86 31.24 57.19 -37.13
CA SER A 86 30.51 57.60 -35.90
C SER A 86 28.97 57.58 -35.98
N SER A 87 28.20 57.42 -34.90
CA SER A 87 28.39 57.52 -33.43
C SER A 87 27.07 57.01 -32.78
N PHE A 88 27.07 56.26 -31.67
CA PHE A 88 26.96 56.68 -30.25
C PHE A 88 25.57 57.10 -29.71
N ASP A 89 25.45 56.89 -28.38
CA ASP A 89 24.50 57.36 -27.35
C ASP A 89 23.33 56.45 -26.93
N ILE A 90 23.17 55.97 -25.68
CA ILE A 90 23.30 56.50 -24.29
C ILE A 90 21.98 57.08 -23.72
N THR A 91 21.52 56.43 -22.64
CA THR A 91 20.62 56.84 -21.51
C THR A 91 19.14 57.19 -21.75
N ASN A 92 18.24 56.55 -20.97
CA ASN A 92 17.48 57.11 -19.81
C ASN A 92 16.32 56.15 -19.42
N VAL A 93 16.26 55.64 -18.18
CA VAL A 93 15.48 56.11 -17.01
C VAL A 93 14.06 55.49 -16.87
N GLU A 94 13.89 54.79 -15.74
CA GLU A 94 12.68 54.29 -15.01
C GLU A 94 11.56 55.37 -14.82
N PRO A 95 10.31 55.13 -14.31
CA PRO A 95 9.94 54.20 -13.21
C PRO A 95 8.48 53.62 -13.14
N SER A 96 8.31 52.68 -12.19
CA SER A 96 7.17 52.33 -11.29
C SER A 96 5.67 52.57 -11.62
N THR A 97 4.79 51.61 -11.25
CA THR A 97 3.81 51.72 -10.11
C THR A 97 2.97 50.43 -9.86
N SER A 98 3.06 49.93 -8.61
CA SER A 98 2.02 49.43 -7.67
C SER A 98 0.79 48.59 -8.09
N ARG A 99 0.59 47.41 -7.46
CA ARG A 99 -0.39 47.17 -6.34
C ARG A 99 -0.40 45.71 -5.84
N THR A 100 -0.46 45.57 -4.52
CA THR A 100 -0.62 44.37 -3.64
C THR A 100 -2.12 44.00 -3.44
N PRO A 101 -2.57 43.08 -2.55
CA PRO A 101 -1.99 41.87 -1.90
C PRO A 101 -2.89 40.60 -2.02
N SER A 102 -2.40 39.40 -1.66
CA SER A 102 -3.05 38.45 -0.72
C SER A 102 -2.43 37.04 -0.76
N GLN A 103 -2.51 36.39 0.40
CA GLN A 103 -1.76 35.23 0.88
C GLN A 103 -2.34 33.87 0.42
N ILE A 104 -1.51 32.81 0.49
CA ILE A 104 -1.74 31.49 1.13
C ILE A 104 -1.06 30.31 0.37
N LEU A 105 -0.07 29.73 1.06
CA LEU A 105 0.42 28.33 1.14
C LEU A 105 1.13 27.66 -0.06
N SER A 106 2.42 27.39 0.20
CA SER A 106 3.18 26.14 -0.01
C SER A 106 2.79 25.22 -1.17
N ARG A 107 3.76 24.93 -2.07
CA ARG A 107 4.19 23.57 -2.51
C ARG A 107 4.79 23.56 -3.92
N LYS A 108 5.88 22.79 -4.08
CA LYS A 108 6.50 22.21 -5.30
C LYS A 108 7.32 23.14 -6.22
N GLU A 109 8.64 23.07 -6.05
CA GLU A 109 9.61 23.40 -7.09
C GLU A 109 9.56 22.34 -8.21
N SER A 110 9.34 22.80 -9.43
CA SER A 110 9.27 22.02 -10.67
C SER A 110 10.21 22.70 -11.66
N PHE A 111 11.41 22.14 -11.89
CA PHE A 111 12.29 22.66 -12.94
C PHE A 111 11.93 22.05 -14.29
N LYS A 112 11.49 22.93 -15.21
CA LYS A 112 11.34 22.66 -16.64
C LYS A 112 12.72 22.72 -17.31
N LEU A 113 13.17 21.63 -17.92
CA LEU A 113 14.28 21.65 -18.87
C LEU A 113 13.76 22.03 -20.27
N SER A 114 14.23 23.16 -20.80
CA SER A 114 14.21 23.45 -22.23
C SER A 114 15.59 23.19 -22.84
N ARG A 115 15.60 22.33 -23.86
CA ARG A 115 16.57 22.17 -24.95
C ARG A 115 17.77 23.13 -24.98
N VAL A 116 18.96 22.56 -24.91
CA VAL A 116 20.07 22.95 -25.79
C VAL A 116 20.71 21.68 -26.34
N SER A 117 20.79 21.62 -27.66
CA SER A 117 21.49 20.61 -28.44
C SER A 117 22.95 21.03 -28.56
N SER A 118 23.89 20.18 -28.15
CA SER A 118 25.17 20.09 -28.87
C SER A 118 25.80 18.72 -28.61
N ARG A 119 26.07 18.04 -29.73
CA ARG A 119 26.68 16.72 -29.82
C ARG A 119 28.16 16.81 -29.43
N GLN A 120 28.62 15.91 -28.57
CA GLN A 120 29.90 15.20 -28.78
C GLN A 120 29.92 13.93 -27.93
N THR A 121 29.73 12.80 -28.62
CA THR A 121 29.88 11.45 -28.08
C THR A 121 31.31 11.00 -28.29
N VAL A 122 32.10 10.91 -27.22
CA VAL A 122 33.35 10.13 -27.24
C VAL A 122 33.01 8.67 -26.92
N LYS A 123 32.89 7.87 -27.98
CA LYS A 123 32.84 6.41 -27.90
C LYS A 123 34.23 5.90 -27.55
N SER A 124 34.36 5.32 -26.36
CA SER A 124 35.50 4.47 -26.02
C SER A 124 35.39 3.16 -26.79
N GLN A 125 36.25 2.96 -27.79
CA GLN A 125 36.47 1.67 -28.42
C GLN A 125 37.73 1.04 -27.83
N GLN A 126 37.53 0.06 -26.94
CA GLN A 126 38.53 -0.95 -26.67
C GLN A 126 38.65 -1.86 -27.91
N SER A 127 39.79 -1.78 -28.59
CA SER A 127 40.22 -2.79 -29.55
C SER A 127 41.63 -3.23 -29.21
N ARG A 128 41.73 -4.49 -28.80
CA ARG A 128 42.96 -5.25 -28.55
C ARG A 128 43.87 -5.19 -29.79
N LYS A 129 45.13 -4.79 -29.63
CA LYS A 129 46.17 -4.96 -30.65
C LYS A 129 46.78 -6.36 -30.52
N PRO A 130 46.97 -7.13 -31.60
CA PRO A 130 47.90 -8.25 -31.57
C PRO A 130 49.33 -7.72 -31.65
N SER A 131 50.21 -8.39 -30.91
CA SER A 131 51.66 -8.28 -31.01
C SER A 131 52.11 -8.54 -32.45
N VAL A 132 52.83 -7.59 -33.04
CA VAL A 132 53.54 -7.78 -34.31
C VAL A 132 55.02 -7.71 -34.01
N GLN A 133 55.67 -8.79 -34.42
CA GLN A 133 57.08 -9.09 -34.29
C GLN A 133 57.92 -8.06 -35.04
N ILE A 134 58.99 -7.62 -34.40
CA ILE A 134 60.01 -6.74 -34.96
C ILE A 134 60.89 -7.62 -35.87
N ALA A 135 60.78 -7.43 -37.18
CA ALA A 135 61.75 -7.88 -38.16
C ALA A 135 62.56 -6.66 -38.64
N PRO A 136 63.90 -6.73 -38.73
CA PRO A 136 64.74 -5.62 -39.12
C PRO A 136 64.59 -5.42 -40.63
N SER A 137 63.86 -4.39 -41.01
CA SER A 137 63.81 -3.95 -42.40
C SER A 137 64.91 -2.90 -42.52
N GLU A 138 66.02 -3.27 -43.14
CA GLU A 138 67.04 -2.36 -43.63
C GLU A 138 66.44 -1.46 -44.71
N GLU A 139 65.64 -0.47 -44.31
CA GLU A 139 65.35 0.66 -45.16
C GLU A 139 66.52 1.62 -45.04
N LYS A 140 67.37 1.53 -46.06
CA LYS A 140 68.40 2.49 -46.40
C LYS A 140 67.71 3.84 -46.59
N ILE A 141 67.57 4.60 -45.51
CA ILE A 141 67.12 5.98 -45.52
C ILE A 141 68.21 6.75 -46.24
N SER A 142 67.99 6.94 -47.54
CA SER A 142 68.69 7.92 -48.34
C SER A 142 68.41 9.28 -47.70
N SER A 143 69.30 9.70 -46.81
CA SER A 143 69.52 11.10 -46.57
C SER A 143 69.78 11.73 -47.93
N GLU A 144 68.78 12.40 -48.49
CA GLU A 144 69.04 13.55 -49.34
C GLU A 144 69.79 14.55 -48.45
N LEU A 145 71.10 14.36 -48.37
CA LEU A 145 72.06 15.43 -48.14
C LEU A 145 71.93 16.32 -49.38
N SER A 146 70.90 17.17 -49.36
CA SER A 146 70.87 18.37 -50.18
C SER A 146 72.01 19.23 -49.64
N ASP A 147 73.14 19.20 -50.33
CA ASP A 147 74.38 19.99 -50.13
C ASP A 147 74.15 21.52 -50.33
N GLU A 148 73.02 22.03 -49.89
CA GLU A 148 72.70 23.47 -49.90
C GLU A 148 72.04 23.83 -48.56
N ASP A 149 72.87 23.97 -47.51
CA ASP A 149 72.71 24.80 -46.30
C ASP A 149 73.55 24.21 -45.13
N ASP A 150 74.86 23.97 -45.32
CA ASP A 150 75.75 23.39 -44.28
C ASP A 150 76.40 24.45 -43.34
N ASP A 151 76.05 25.73 -43.50
CA ASP A 151 76.59 26.82 -42.67
C ASP A 151 75.57 27.42 -41.67
N GLU A 152 74.31 26.96 -41.67
CA GLU A 152 73.28 27.53 -40.79
C GLU A 152 73.23 26.77 -39.44
N VAL A 153 73.68 27.43 -38.37
CA VAL A 153 73.64 26.88 -36.99
C VAL A 153 72.22 26.39 -36.70
N PRO A 154 72.02 25.11 -36.35
CA PRO A 154 70.69 24.60 -36.03
C PRO A 154 70.09 25.37 -34.85
N GLU A 155 69.15 26.28 -35.13
CA GLU A 155 68.40 26.96 -34.08
C GLU A 155 67.60 25.91 -33.28
N LEU A 156 67.96 25.73 -32.01
CA LEU A 156 67.26 24.87 -31.05
C LEU A 156 66.43 25.76 -30.13
N TYR A 157 65.23 25.30 -29.77
CA TYR A 157 64.40 26.00 -28.78
C TYR A 157 65.03 25.95 -27.39
N PHE A 158 65.59 24.80 -27.03
CA PHE A 158 66.23 24.58 -25.74
C PHE A 158 67.69 25.04 -25.78
N THR A 159 68.04 26.02 -24.96
CA THR A 159 69.42 26.57 -24.89
C THR A 159 70.19 26.02 -23.70
N ASP A 160 69.48 25.55 -22.66
CA ASP A 160 70.05 24.96 -21.45
C ASP A 160 69.38 23.59 -21.18
N PRO A 161 70.16 22.49 -21.00
CA PRO A 161 69.63 21.19 -20.62
C PRO A 161 68.67 21.19 -19.43
N HIS A 162 68.80 22.13 -18.49
CA HIS A 162 67.87 22.25 -17.36
C HIS A 162 66.43 22.57 -17.79
N GLN A 163 66.22 23.25 -18.91
CA GLN A 163 64.88 23.57 -19.43
C GLN A 163 64.10 22.31 -19.80
N LEU A 164 64.79 21.28 -20.29
CA LEU A 164 64.19 20.00 -20.64
C LEU A 164 63.82 19.21 -19.39
N LEU A 165 64.71 19.20 -18.38
CA LEU A 165 64.41 18.57 -17.09
C LEU A 165 63.23 19.23 -16.39
N GLN A 166 63.17 20.57 -16.42
CA GLN A 166 62.04 21.31 -15.85
C GLN A 166 60.73 21.01 -16.58
N LEU A 167 60.76 20.92 -17.93
CA LEU A 167 59.58 20.52 -18.72
C LEU A 167 59.11 19.11 -18.35
N PHE A 168 60.03 18.16 -18.17
CA PHE A 168 59.67 16.81 -17.73
C PHE A 168 59.12 16.79 -16.31
N THR A 169 59.71 17.54 -15.38
CA THR A 169 59.18 17.67 -14.02
C THR A 169 57.78 18.28 -14.00
N GLU A 170 57.53 19.33 -14.80
CA GLU A 170 56.19 19.92 -14.93
C GLU A 170 55.19 18.92 -15.54
N LEU A 171 55.61 18.17 -16.56
CA LEU A 171 54.77 17.14 -17.18
C LEU A 171 54.47 15.98 -16.21
N GLU A 172 55.44 15.59 -15.39
CA GLU A 172 55.27 14.62 -14.32
C GLU A 172 54.28 15.12 -13.27
N GLU A 173 54.41 16.37 -12.84
CA GLU A 173 53.48 17.01 -11.90
C GLU A 173 52.05 17.09 -12.48
N GLN A 174 51.91 17.49 -13.75
CA GLN A 174 50.62 17.53 -14.45
C GLN A 174 50.00 16.13 -14.59
N ASN A 175 50.79 15.12 -14.94
CA ASN A 175 50.31 13.74 -15.04
C ASN A 175 49.88 13.21 -13.67
N LEU A 176 50.64 13.49 -12.60
CA LEU A 176 50.26 13.12 -11.23
C LEU A 176 48.97 13.82 -10.80
N SER A 177 48.83 15.11 -11.10
CA SER A 177 47.61 15.89 -10.82
C SER A 177 46.41 15.32 -11.59
N LEU A 178 46.58 14.92 -12.86
CA LEU A 178 45.52 14.31 -13.65
C LEU A 178 45.11 12.93 -13.11
N ILE A 179 46.08 12.12 -12.68
CA ILE A 179 45.81 10.82 -12.05
C ILE A 179 45.03 11.02 -10.75
N GLN A 180 45.45 11.96 -9.92
CA GLN A 180 44.76 12.28 -8.67
C GLN A 180 43.32 12.75 -8.94
N ASN A 181 43.13 13.69 -9.88
CA ASN A 181 41.80 14.18 -10.22
C ASN A 181 40.90 13.06 -10.81
N SER A 182 41.47 12.17 -11.62
CA SER A 182 40.77 10.99 -12.13
C SER A 182 40.34 10.06 -10.99
N GLN A 183 41.18 9.85 -9.98
CA GLN A 183 40.85 9.01 -8.83
C GLN A 183 39.79 9.66 -7.94
N GLU A 184 39.91 10.96 -7.64
CA GLU A 184 38.92 11.70 -6.86
C GLU A 184 37.55 11.69 -7.57
N THR A 185 37.54 11.90 -8.89
CA THR A 185 36.29 11.84 -9.66
C THR A 185 35.72 10.43 -9.76
N GLU A 186 36.56 9.38 -9.81
CA GLU A 186 36.12 7.98 -9.73
C GLU A 186 35.50 7.66 -8.37
N GLU A 187 36.13 8.07 -7.27
CA GLU A 187 35.63 7.89 -5.91
C GLU A 187 34.27 8.57 -5.72
N THR A 188 34.14 9.84 -6.13
CA THR A 188 32.84 10.54 -6.06
C THR A 188 31.75 9.86 -6.90
N LEU A 189 32.11 9.28 -8.04
CA LEU A 189 31.18 8.53 -8.89
C LEU A 189 30.73 7.25 -8.17
N ASP A 190 31.64 6.52 -7.54
CA ASP A 190 31.33 5.31 -6.77
C ASP A 190 30.48 5.61 -5.54
N GLU A 191 30.74 6.71 -4.82
CA GLU A 191 29.87 7.18 -3.74
C GLU A 191 28.45 7.50 -4.24
N LEU A 192 28.34 8.21 -5.37
CA LEU A 192 27.04 8.50 -5.99
C LEU A 192 26.32 7.23 -6.44
N ARG A 193 27.05 6.24 -6.98
CA ARG A 193 26.48 4.92 -7.32
C ARG A 193 25.98 4.20 -6.08
N HIS A 194 26.76 4.20 -5.00
CA HIS A 194 26.37 3.55 -3.76
C HIS A 194 25.12 4.20 -3.14
N THR A 195 25.05 5.54 -3.13
CA THR A 195 23.88 6.26 -2.63
C THR A 195 22.64 6.02 -3.50
N LEU A 196 22.79 5.98 -4.83
CA LEU A 196 21.70 5.61 -5.75
C LEU A 196 21.22 4.18 -5.46
N GLU A 197 22.12 3.22 -5.36
CA GLU A 197 21.77 1.82 -5.11
C GLU A 197 21.10 1.65 -3.72
N SER A 198 21.60 2.34 -2.70
CA SER A 198 21.00 2.35 -1.36
C SER A 198 19.60 2.96 -1.36
N THR A 199 19.40 4.08 -2.04
CA THR A 199 18.07 4.74 -2.15
C THR A 199 17.09 3.91 -2.97
N ARG A 200 17.54 3.31 -4.08
CA ARG A 200 16.76 2.34 -4.85
C ARG A 200 16.30 1.18 -3.98
N ASN A 201 17.22 0.54 -3.26
CA ASN A 201 16.89 -0.57 -2.37
C ASN A 201 15.95 -0.17 -1.23
N LYS A 202 16.00 1.09 -0.74
CA LYS A 202 15.03 1.60 0.23
C LYS A 202 13.64 1.74 -0.40
N MET A 203 13.56 2.37 -1.57
CA MET A 203 12.30 2.51 -2.32
C MET A 203 11.70 1.14 -2.68
N ASP A 204 12.50 0.18 -3.11
CA ASP A 204 12.03 -1.17 -3.44
C ASP A 204 11.45 -1.89 -2.21
N ARG A 205 12.06 -1.72 -1.02
CA ARG A 205 11.50 -2.24 0.25
C ARG A 205 10.18 -1.55 0.61
N GLU A 206 10.09 -0.24 0.47
CA GLU A 206 8.85 0.51 0.73
C GLU A 206 7.72 0.09 -0.23
N ILE A 207 8.04 -0.10 -1.51
CA ILE A 207 7.09 -0.61 -2.51
C ILE A 207 6.59 -1.99 -2.09
N GLU A 208 7.48 -2.88 -1.64
CA GLU A 208 7.07 -4.22 -1.22
C GLU A 208 6.21 -4.20 0.05
N GLN A 209 6.54 -3.33 1.01
CA GLN A 209 5.70 -3.09 2.19
C GLN A 209 4.30 -2.58 1.81
N LEU A 210 4.22 -1.63 0.87
CA LEU A 210 2.95 -1.10 0.38
C LEU A 210 2.12 -2.15 -0.36
N LYS A 211 2.75 -3.01 -1.17
CA LYS A 211 2.06 -4.14 -1.80
C LYS A 211 1.50 -5.11 -0.76
N MET A 212 2.30 -5.47 0.24
CA MET A 212 1.84 -6.33 1.33
C MET A 212 0.65 -5.72 2.07
N LEU A 213 0.72 -4.42 2.39
CA LEU A 213 -0.39 -3.69 3.01
C LEU A 213 -1.64 -3.70 2.11
N ALA A 214 -1.49 -3.50 0.80
CA ALA A 214 -2.59 -3.56 -0.14
C ALA A 214 -3.26 -4.94 -0.17
N ILE A 215 -2.47 -6.02 -0.17
CA ILE A 215 -2.98 -7.41 -0.10
C ILE A 215 -3.73 -7.64 1.21
N THR A 216 -3.18 -7.21 2.35
CA THR A 216 -3.84 -7.36 3.66
C THR A 216 -5.15 -6.57 3.73
N LEU A 217 -5.17 -5.32 3.24
CA LEU A 217 -6.39 -4.52 3.20
C LEU A 217 -7.44 -5.15 2.29
N GLN A 218 -7.04 -5.67 1.12
CA GLN A 218 -7.96 -6.37 0.22
C GLN A 218 -8.58 -7.61 0.88
N ALA A 219 -7.78 -8.39 1.61
CA ALA A 219 -8.27 -9.55 2.35
C ALA A 219 -9.25 -9.14 3.47
N ASN A 220 -8.96 -8.04 4.18
CA ASN A 220 -9.86 -7.51 5.21
C ASN A 220 -11.18 -7.00 4.61
N ILE A 221 -11.14 -6.34 3.46
CA ILE A 221 -12.36 -5.89 2.75
C ILE A 221 -13.24 -7.11 2.40
N VAL A 222 -12.66 -8.15 1.79
CA VAL A 222 -13.42 -9.36 1.43
C VAL A 222 -14.05 -10.01 2.67
N LYS A 223 -13.29 -10.11 3.77
CA LYS A 223 -13.80 -10.66 5.03
C LYS A 223 -14.94 -9.82 5.61
N GLU A 224 -14.80 -8.49 5.57
CA GLU A 224 -15.84 -7.58 6.08
C GLU A 224 -17.09 -7.63 5.20
N GLU A 225 -16.93 -7.72 3.88
CA GLU A 225 -18.02 -7.92 2.92
C GLU A 225 -18.76 -9.25 3.17
N GLU A 226 -18.04 -10.33 3.45
CA GLU A 226 -18.64 -11.62 3.84
C GLU A 226 -19.44 -11.50 5.13
N THR A 227 -18.88 -10.86 6.17
CA THR A 227 -19.60 -10.65 7.43
C THR A 227 -20.81 -9.73 7.27
N ALA A 228 -20.73 -8.73 6.39
CA ALA A 228 -21.84 -7.85 6.08
C ALA A 228 -22.96 -8.62 5.37
N ALA A 229 -22.61 -9.48 4.40
CA ALA A 229 -23.57 -10.33 3.70
C ALA A 229 -24.25 -11.34 4.65
N ASP A 230 -23.48 -11.95 5.57
CA ASP A 230 -24.01 -12.84 6.60
C ASP A 230 -24.98 -12.12 7.54
N LEU A 231 -24.63 -10.91 7.98
CA LEU A 231 -25.50 -10.08 8.82
C LEU A 231 -26.75 -9.63 8.08
N GLU A 232 -26.65 -9.29 6.79
CA GLU A 232 -27.81 -8.96 5.95
C GLU A 232 -28.74 -10.16 5.81
N LEU A 233 -28.19 -11.35 5.50
CA LEU A 233 -28.96 -12.58 5.43
C LEU A 233 -29.64 -12.88 6.76
N LYS A 234 -28.91 -12.74 7.88
CA LYS A 234 -29.45 -12.91 9.22
C LYS A 234 -30.58 -11.91 9.46
N ALA A 235 -30.35 -10.63 9.23
CA ALA A 235 -31.37 -9.59 9.38
C ALA A 235 -32.61 -9.92 8.55
N ARG A 236 -32.43 -10.33 7.29
CA ARG A 236 -33.51 -10.74 6.38
C ARG A 236 -34.27 -11.95 6.91
N VAL A 237 -33.59 -13.01 7.38
CA VAL A 237 -34.22 -14.19 7.97
C VAL A 237 -35.02 -13.82 9.24
N PHE A 238 -34.45 -12.99 10.11
CA PHE A 238 -35.15 -12.52 11.33
C PHE A 238 -36.31 -11.56 11.02
N SER A 239 -36.26 -10.82 9.90
CA SER A 239 -37.33 -9.92 9.46
C SER A 239 -38.32 -10.55 8.47
N PHE A 240 -38.13 -11.83 8.09
CA PHE A 240 -39.07 -12.58 7.24
C PHE A 240 -40.30 -13.09 7.98
N GLY A 241 -40.25 -13.19 9.31
CA GLY A 241 -41.46 -13.22 10.12
C GLY A 241 -41.95 -11.79 10.28
N GLU A 242 -43.26 -11.55 10.12
CA GLU A 242 -43.88 -10.35 10.67
C GLU A 242 -43.46 -10.26 12.13
N TYR A 243 -42.43 -9.47 12.44
CA TYR A 243 -42.03 -9.20 13.80
C TYR A 243 -43.16 -8.36 14.36
N LYS A 244 -44.17 -9.05 14.90
CA LYS A 244 -45.31 -8.45 15.58
C LYS A 244 -44.81 -7.93 16.92
N ALA A 245 -43.89 -6.96 16.86
CA ALA A 245 -43.35 -6.24 18.01
C ALA A 245 -44.51 -5.84 18.91
N ASP A 246 -45.57 -5.29 18.31
CA ASP A 246 -46.79 -4.91 19.01
C ASP A 246 -47.46 -6.06 19.79
N VAL A 247 -47.42 -7.30 19.28
CA VAL A 247 -48.00 -8.47 19.97
C VAL A 247 -47.07 -8.95 21.08
N GLN A 248 -45.75 -8.96 20.83
CA GLN A 248 -44.75 -9.35 21.83
C GLN A 248 -44.67 -8.33 22.97
N ASP A 249 -44.73 -7.04 22.69
CA ASP A 249 -44.76 -5.96 23.68
C ASP A 249 -46.04 -6.01 24.52
N LYS A 250 -47.21 -6.24 23.90
CA LYS A 250 -48.46 -6.48 24.64
C LYS A 250 -48.34 -7.69 25.56
N MET A 251 -47.69 -8.77 25.11
CA MET A 251 -47.44 -9.95 25.94
C MET A 251 -46.50 -9.63 27.10
N LEU A 252 -45.39 -8.93 26.85
CA LEU A 252 -44.43 -8.52 27.88
C LEU A 252 -45.06 -7.64 28.95
N VAL A 253 -45.89 -6.67 28.56
CA VAL A 253 -46.65 -5.83 29.50
C VAL A 253 -47.64 -6.68 30.31
N SER A 254 -48.32 -7.63 29.69
CA SER A 254 -49.24 -8.56 30.37
C SER A 254 -48.52 -9.44 31.40
N LEU A 255 -47.36 -9.98 31.03
CA LEU A 255 -46.51 -10.78 31.92
C LEU A 255 -45.97 -9.94 33.07
N HIS A 256 -45.44 -8.74 32.77
CA HIS A 256 -44.98 -7.80 33.79
C HIS A 256 -46.09 -7.49 34.81
N ARG A 257 -47.33 -7.27 34.34
CA ARG A 257 -48.48 -7.07 35.22
C ARG A 257 -48.77 -8.27 36.12
N LYS A 258 -48.68 -9.49 35.60
CA LYS A 258 -48.84 -10.72 36.42
C LYS A 258 -47.74 -10.85 37.46
N VAL A 259 -46.49 -10.60 37.08
CA VAL A 259 -45.34 -10.63 38.00
C VAL A 259 -45.51 -9.59 39.11
N LEU A 260 -45.93 -8.37 38.76
CA LEU A 260 -46.26 -7.33 39.74
C LEU A 260 -47.37 -7.77 40.71
N GLU A 261 -48.40 -8.46 40.21
CA GLU A 261 -49.50 -8.95 41.04
C GLU A 261 -49.02 -10.01 42.04
N VAL A 262 -48.19 -10.96 41.60
CA VAL A 262 -47.60 -11.98 42.48
C VAL A 262 -46.65 -11.35 43.49
N TYR A 263 -45.76 -10.45 43.04
CA TYR A 263 -44.85 -9.72 43.91
C TYR A 263 -45.61 -8.97 45.02
N ARG A 264 -46.71 -8.28 44.65
CA ARG A 264 -47.55 -7.56 45.60
C ARG A 264 -48.22 -8.45 46.63
N ARG A 265 -48.67 -9.65 46.22
CA ARG A 265 -49.32 -10.60 47.13
C ARG A 265 -48.33 -11.30 48.06
N CYS A 266 -47.15 -11.64 47.57
CA CYS A 266 -46.20 -12.46 48.32
C CYS A 266 -45.26 -11.60 49.17
N ILE A 267 -44.78 -10.45 48.67
CA ILE A 267 -43.71 -9.66 49.31
C ILE A 267 -44.24 -8.33 49.86
N GLY A 268 -44.99 -7.56 49.06
CA GLY A 268 -45.51 -6.25 49.45
C GLY A 268 -45.52 -5.22 48.31
N GLU A 269 -45.72 -3.94 48.61
CA GLU A 269 -45.72 -2.89 47.58
C GLU A 269 -44.33 -2.67 46.98
N ASN A 270 -44.29 -2.44 45.65
CA ASN A 270 -43.06 -2.19 44.93
C ASN A 270 -42.66 -0.71 45.05
N GLU A 271 -42.09 -0.33 46.18
CA GLU A 271 -41.62 1.05 46.46
C GLU A 271 -40.34 1.40 45.68
N ALA A 272 -39.59 0.40 45.22
CA ALA A 272 -38.27 0.55 44.62
C ALA A 272 -38.26 0.58 43.08
N ASN A 273 -39.43 0.60 42.41
CA ASN A 273 -39.56 0.50 40.95
C ASN A 273 -38.73 -0.65 40.35
N LEU A 274 -38.78 -1.82 40.99
CA LEU A 274 -38.03 -3.01 40.56
C LEU A 274 -38.48 -3.47 39.17
N GLY A 275 -37.50 -3.82 38.31
CA GLY A 275 -37.77 -4.39 37.00
C GLY A 275 -38.35 -5.82 37.09
N THR A 276 -38.98 -6.31 36.01
CA THR A 276 -39.66 -7.64 35.99
C THR A 276 -38.76 -8.78 36.47
N LEU A 277 -37.52 -8.81 35.97
CA LEU A 277 -36.56 -9.85 36.32
C LEU A 277 -36.15 -9.78 37.79
N GLN A 278 -35.92 -8.57 38.30
CA GLN A 278 -35.57 -8.38 39.71
C GLN A 278 -36.72 -8.80 40.62
N MET A 279 -37.97 -8.45 40.28
CA MET A 279 -39.14 -8.92 41.02
C MET A 279 -39.25 -10.45 41.03
N LEU A 280 -38.99 -11.11 39.89
CA LEU A 280 -38.96 -12.57 39.81
C LEU A 280 -37.88 -13.16 40.71
N THR A 281 -36.66 -12.61 40.71
CA THR A 281 -35.58 -13.09 41.57
C THR A 281 -35.92 -13.00 43.07
N VAL A 282 -36.61 -11.94 43.50
CA VAL A 282 -37.05 -11.83 44.91
C VAL A 282 -38.18 -12.81 45.21
N ILE A 283 -39.12 -13.02 44.27
CA ILE A 283 -40.18 -14.03 44.43
C ILE A 283 -39.57 -15.43 44.55
N GLU A 284 -38.57 -15.75 43.73
CA GLU A 284 -37.85 -17.03 43.78
C GLU A 284 -37.16 -17.22 45.13
N HIS A 285 -36.42 -16.22 45.62
CA HIS A 285 -35.82 -16.30 46.96
C HIS A 285 -36.86 -16.52 48.06
N GLN A 286 -37.99 -15.81 48.01
CA GLN A 286 -39.04 -16.01 48.99
C GLN A 286 -39.65 -17.41 48.92
N LEU A 287 -39.81 -17.95 47.71
CA LEU A 287 -40.29 -19.31 47.51
C LEU A 287 -39.31 -20.33 48.11
N ASP A 288 -38.01 -20.16 47.87
CA ASP A 288 -36.97 -21.00 48.43
C ASP A 288 -36.94 -20.93 49.96
N ASP A 289 -37.05 -19.74 50.56
CA ASP A 289 -37.14 -19.55 52.01
C ASP A 289 -38.36 -20.28 52.60
N LEU A 290 -39.51 -20.20 51.93
CA LEU A 290 -40.74 -20.88 52.35
C LEU A 290 -40.61 -22.41 52.24
N LEU A 291 -39.96 -22.91 51.19
CA LEU A 291 -39.69 -24.34 51.02
C LEU A 291 -38.71 -24.84 52.09
N GLU A 292 -37.65 -24.10 52.39
CA GLU A 292 -36.72 -24.45 53.48
C GLU A 292 -37.43 -24.45 54.85
N CYS A 293 -38.32 -23.48 55.09
CA CYS A 293 -39.15 -23.46 56.29
C CYS A 293 -40.07 -24.69 56.36
N LEU A 294 -40.62 -25.13 55.23
CA LEU A 294 -41.48 -26.31 55.14
C LEU A 294 -40.72 -27.60 55.46
N GLU A 295 -39.49 -27.75 54.96
CA GLU A 295 -38.64 -28.91 55.25
C GLU A 295 -38.19 -28.95 56.72
N ARG A 296 -38.00 -27.79 57.35
CA ARG A 296 -37.61 -27.67 58.76
C ARG A 296 -38.78 -27.83 59.74
N VAL A 297 -40.02 -28.00 59.27
CA VAL A 297 -41.18 -28.16 60.16
C VAL A 297 -41.00 -29.42 61.02
N PRO A 298 -41.06 -29.32 62.36
CA PRO A 298 -40.87 -30.47 63.24
C PRO A 298 -41.91 -31.57 62.97
N PRO A 299 -41.51 -32.86 62.96
CA PRO A 299 -42.41 -33.97 62.68
C PRO A 299 -43.60 -34.05 63.63
N GLY A 300 -43.45 -33.60 64.89
CA GLY A 300 -44.54 -33.54 65.85
C GLY A 300 -45.67 -32.56 65.47
N LYS A 301 -45.36 -31.46 64.76
CA LYS A 301 -46.39 -30.54 64.25
C LYS A 301 -47.11 -31.13 63.04
N ILE A 302 -46.37 -31.86 62.18
CA ILE A 302 -46.93 -32.58 61.03
C ILE A 302 -47.92 -33.65 61.51
N GLU A 303 -47.52 -34.47 62.48
CA GLU A 303 -48.39 -35.53 63.04
C GLU A 303 -49.65 -34.94 63.70
N GLN A 304 -49.55 -33.80 64.38
CA GLN A 304 -50.71 -33.09 64.94
C GLN A 304 -51.65 -32.58 63.85
N ALA A 305 -51.11 -32.00 62.78
CA ALA A 305 -51.89 -31.52 61.64
C ALA A 305 -52.59 -32.68 60.90
N GLU A 306 -51.90 -33.81 60.68
CA GLU A 306 -52.48 -35.02 60.10
C GLU A 306 -53.59 -35.59 60.97
N LYS A 307 -53.37 -35.73 62.29
CA LYS A 307 -54.40 -36.18 63.23
C LYS A 307 -55.60 -35.24 63.23
N ALA A 308 -55.39 -33.92 63.14
CA ALA A 308 -56.47 -32.95 63.05
C ALA A 308 -57.26 -33.08 61.74
N LYS A 309 -56.57 -33.21 60.58
CA LYS A 309 -57.21 -33.40 59.27
C LYS A 309 -57.96 -34.72 59.17
N GLU A 310 -57.37 -35.81 59.66
CA GLU A 310 -58.03 -37.12 59.71
C GLU A 310 -59.22 -37.10 60.68
N LYS A 311 -59.13 -36.39 61.80
CA LYS A 311 -60.27 -36.18 62.71
C LYS A 311 -61.37 -35.36 62.04
N GLU A 312 -61.03 -34.26 61.36
CA GLU A 312 -61.98 -33.44 60.58
C GLU A 312 -62.70 -34.31 59.53
N ARG A 313 -61.96 -35.10 58.76
CA ARG A 313 -62.49 -36.02 57.76
C ARG A 313 -63.45 -37.05 58.38
N ARG A 314 -63.06 -37.67 59.50
CA ARG A 314 -63.92 -38.62 60.24
C ARG A 314 -65.18 -37.95 60.76
N MET A 315 -65.08 -36.71 61.26
CA MET A 315 -66.24 -35.97 61.73
C MET A 315 -67.19 -35.65 60.58
N ARG A 316 -66.70 -35.17 59.43
CA ARG A 316 -67.55 -34.96 58.24
C ARG A 316 -68.26 -36.24 57.80
N MET A 317 -67.54 -37.37 57.73
CA MET A 317 -68.15 -38.65 57.37
C MET A 317 -69.24 -39.11 58.34
N ARG A 318 -69.04 -38.88 59.65
CA ARG A 318 -70.04 -39.22 60.68
C ARG A 318 -71.25 -38.28 60.62
N GLU A 319 -71.01 -36.99 60.48
CA GLU A 319 -72.06 -35.98 60.34
C GLU A 319 -72.92 -36.26 59.10
N GLU A 320 -72.28 -36.61 57.98
CA GLU A 320 -72.99 -36.97 56.75
C GLU A 320 -73.83 -38.25 56.92
N LYS A 321 -73.28 -39.29 57.57
CA LYS A 321 -74.02 -40.53 57.87
C LYS A 321 -75.20 -40.30 58.83
N ILE A 322 -75.01 -39.49 59.88
CA ILE A 322 -76.08 -39.11 60.81
C ILE A 322 -77.14 -38.28 60.08
N ARG A 323 -76.74 -37.36 59.19
CA ARG A 323 -77.65 -36.56 58.38
C ARG A 323 -78.51 -37.45 57.47
N GLN A 324 -77.90 -38.42 56.79
CA GLN A 324 -78.62 -39.38 55.96
C GLN A 324 -79.59 -40.23 56.77
N GLN A 325 -79.17 -40.73 57.95
CA GLN A 325 -80.04 -41.52 58.81
C GLN A 325 -81.22 -40.70 59.36
N ARG A 326 -80.98 -39.43 59.72
CA ARG A 326 -82.01 -38.49 60.17
C ARG A 326 -83.01 -38.20 59.07
N GLN A 327 -82.55 -37.95 57.83
CA GLN A 327 -83.41 -37.77 56.67
C GLN A 327 -84.28 -39.01 56.41
N LEU A 328 -83.70 -40.21 56.49
CA LEU A 328 -84.45 -41.46 56.31
C LEU A 328 -85.47 -41.71 57.43
N GLN A 329 -85.14 -41.36 58.68
CA GLN A 329 -86.08 -41.42 59.80
C GLN A 329 -87.21 -40.39 59.66
N GLU A 330 -86.87 -39.17 59.24
CA GLU A 330 -87.83 -38.10 58.98
C GLU A 330 -88.77 -38.46 57.83
N GLU A 331 -88.26 -39.03 56.72
CA GLU A 331 -89.08 -39.51 55.61
C GLU A 331 -90.03 -40.65 56.06
N ARG A 332 -89.55 -41.57 56.89
CA ARG A 332 -90.38 -42.64 57.47
C ARG A 332 -91.49 -42.08 58.35
N LEU A 333 -91.16 -41.12 59.23
CA LEU A 333 -92.11 -40.47 60.10
C LEU A 333 -93.14 -39.68 59.30
N GLN A 334 -92.70 -38.91 58.30
CA GLN A 334 -93.56 -38.14 57.41
C GLN A 334 -94.48 -39.05 56.60
N ARG A 335 -93.97 -40.18 56.09
CA ARG A 335 -94.78 -41.20 55.40
C ARG A 335 -95.78 -41.86 56.35
N ALA A 336 -95.44 -42.09 57.62
CA ALA A 336 -96.37 -42.61 58.62
C ALA A 336 -97.46 -41.59 58.98
N LEU A 337 -97.10 -40.31 59.17
CA LEU A 337 -98.05 -39.22 59.40
C LEU A 337 -98.99 -39.02 58.20
N ALA A 338 -98.46 -39.03 56.98
CA ALA A 338 -99.28 -38.95 55.77
C ALA A 338 -100.25 -40.14 55.65
N ARG A 339 -99.84 -41.35 56.05
CA ARG A 339 -100.74 -42.51 56.13
C ARG A 339 -101.81 -42.38 57.22
N ALA A 340 -101.48 -41.76 58.35
CA ALA A 340 -102.42 -41.55 59.45
C ALA A 340 -103.43 -40.42 59.15
N GLN A 341 -103.01 -39.38 58.43
CA GLN A 341 -103.86 -38.28 57.97
C GLN A 341 -104.67 -38.63 56.72
N ALA A 342 -104.25 -39.63 55.94
CA ALA A 342 -105.02 -40.08 54.80
C ALA A 342 -106.36 -40.66 55.25
N ASP A 343 -107.45 -40.15 54.68
CA ASP A 343 -108.80 -40.60 54.99
C ASP A 343 -108.91 -42.12 54.83
N VAL A 344 -109.39 -42.79 55.89
CA VAL A 344 -109.62 -44.23 55.89
C VAL A 344 -110.75 -44.55 54.91
N LYS A 345 -110.38 -44.92 53.69
CA LYS A 345 -111.33 -45.42 52.69
C LYS A 345 -111.91 -46.75 53.17
N LYS A 346 -113.12 -46.72 53.75
CA LYS A 346 -113.88 -47.92 54.11
C LYS A 346 -114.21 -48.69 52.84
N LYS A 347 -113.61 -49.86 52.67
CA LYS A 347 -113.93 -50.76 51.55
C LYS A 347 -115.24 -51.46 51.85
N THR A 348 -116.29 -51.15 51.10
CA THR A 348 -117.53 -51.92 51.09
C THR A 348 -117.35 -53.12 50.14
N GLY A 349 -117.56 -54.33 50.67
CA GLY A 349 -117.56 -55.58 49.88
C GLY A 349 -116.36 -56.52 50.12
N ARG A 350 -116.59 -57.81 49.84
CA ARG A 350 -115.62 -58.90 50.01
C ARG A 350 -114.51 -58.77 48.95
N ARG A 351 -113.25 -58.71 49.38
CA ARG A 351 -112.08 -58.63 48.47
C ARG A 351 -112.00 -59.88 47.59
N LEU A 352 -111.91 -59.69 46.28
CA LEU A 352 -111.63 -60.76 45.32
C LEU A 352 -110.17 -61.20 45.49
N ILE A 353 -109.98 -62.47 45.87
CA ILE A 353 -108.66 -63.10 46.03
C ILE A 353 -108.29 -63.71 44.68
N PHE A 354 -107.28 -63.15 44.02
CA PHE A 354 -106.66 -63.82 42.89
C PHE A 354 -105.82 -65.00 43.41
N ARG A 355 -105.98 -66.16 42.80
CA ARG A 355 -105.18 -67.35 43.09
C ARG A 355 -103.79 -67.18 42.46
N SER A 356 -102.77 -67.77 43.07
CA SER A 356 -101.37 -67.65 42.63
C SER A 356 -101.21 -68.02 41.15
N GLU A 357 -100.54 -67.13 40.40
CA GLU A 357 -100.08 -67.42 39.04
C GLU A 357 -99.01 -68.53 39.06
N PRO A 358 -98.92 -69.37 38.02
CA PRO A 358 -97.92 -70.43 37.94
C PRO A 358 -96.49 -69.87 37.97
N PRO A 359 -95.49 -70.64 38.44
CA PRO A 359 -94.10 -70.20 38.40
C PRO A 359 -93.69 -69.82 36.98
N ALA A 360 -93.33 -68.55 36.78
CA ALA A 360 -92.87 -68.06 35.49
C ALA A 360 -91.59 -68.78 35.07
N PHE A 361 -91.50 -69.12 33.78
CA PHE A 361 -90.29 -69.65 33.16
C PHE A 361 -89.21 -68.56 33.28
N LYS A 362 -88.13 -68.85 34.00
CA LYS A 362 -86.97 -67.96 34.04
C LYS A 362 -86.24 -68.10 32.70
N GLU A 363 -86.33 -67.10 31.84
CA GLU A 363 -85.22 -66.85 30.92
C GLU A 363 -83.97 -66.69 31.79
N LYS A 364 -82.90 -67.41 31.45
CA LYS A 364 -81.59 -67.12 32.02
C LYS A 364 -81.26 -65.70 31.55
N GLU A 365 -81.29 -64.74 32.46
CA GLU A 365 -80.59 -63.49 32.24
C GLU A 365 -79.11 -63.85 32.03
N ASP A 366 -78.56 -63.44 30.89
CA ASP A 366 -77.13 -63.57 30.63
C ASP A 366 -76.38 -62.86 31.77
N GLU A 367 -75.61 -63.61 32.55
CA GLU A 367 -74.83 -63.09 33.68
C GLU A 367 -73.84 -61.97 33.26
N ASP A 368 -73.55 -61.88 31.95
CA ASP A 368 -72.75 -60.81 31.36
C ASP A 368 -73.41 -59.43 31.48
N GLN A 369 -74.74 -59.32 31.45
CA GLN A 369 -75.39 -58.00 31.47
C GLN A 369 -75.21 -57.29 32.83
N GLY A 370 -75.20 -58.06 33.92
CA GLY A 370 -74.92 -57.56 35.26
C GLY A 370 -73.44 -57.25 35.50
N LEU A 371 -72.53 -57.94 34.81
CA LEU A 371 -71.09 -57.65 34.84
C LEU A 371 -70.76 -56.36 34.06
N ILE A 372 -71.41 -56.14 32.92
CA ILE A 372 -71.22 -54.94 32.09
C ILE A 372 -71.69 -53.67 32.81
N ASP A 373 -72.81 -53.73 33.55
CA ASP A 373 -73.29 -52.58 34.31
C ASP A 373 -72.38 -52.26 35.52
N LYS A 374 -71.79 -53.29 36.14
CA LYS A 374 -70.81 -53.12 37.21
C LYS A 374 -69.48 -52.59 36.71
N GLU A 375 -68.99 -53.08 35.58
CA GLU A 375 -67.75 -52.63 34.95
C GLU A 375 -67.89 -51.19 34.45
N LYS A 376 -69.07 -50.79 33.94
CA LYS A 376 -69.38 -49.38 33.62
C LYS A 376 -69.43 -48.49 34.85
N GLU A 377 -70.03 -48.95 35.95
CA GLU A 377 -70.06 -48.20 37.21
C GLU A 377 -68.65 -48.01 37.78
N GLU A 378 -67.78 -49.04 37.70
CA GLU A 378 -66.37 -48.95 38.09
C GLU A 378 -65.57 -48.04 37.13
N LEU A 379 -65.80 -48.09 35.82
CA LEU A 379 -65.13 -47.21 34.86
C LEU A 379 -65.46 -45.73 35.09
N LEU A 380 -66.73 -45.42 35.42
CA LEU A 380 -67.18 -44.08 35.79
C LEU A 380 -66.56 -43.60 37.12
N TYR A 381 -66.30 -44.51 38.05
CA TYR A 381 -65.69 -44.18 39.33
C TYR A 381 -64.17 -43.94 39.26
N TYR A 382 -63.46 -44.58 38.32
CA TYR A 382 -61.99 -44.47 38.19
C TYR A 382 -61.49 -43.48 37.13
N PHE A 383 -62.30 -43.11 36.13
CA PHE A 383 -61.88 -42.24 35.02
C PHE A 383 -62.61 -40.90 34.92
N THR A 384 -63.29 -40.49 35.99
CA THR A 384 -63.77 -39.11 36.20
C THR A 384 -63.04 -38.51 37.38
#